data_AF-A0AAV1THE7-F1
#
_entry.id   AF-A0AAV1THE7-F1
#
_cell.length_a   1.000
_cell.length_b   1.000
_cell.length_c   1.000
_cell.angle_alpha   90.00
_cell.angle_beta   90.00
_cell.angle_gamma   90.00
#
_symmetry.space_group_name_H-M   'P 1'
#
loop_
_entity.id
_entity.type
_entity.pdbx_description
1 polymer ?
#
loop_
_entity_poly.entity_id
_entity_poly.type
_entity_poly.pdbx_seq_one_letter_code
_entity_poly.pdbx_strand_id
1 'polypeptide(L)'
;MVSKNMIKDVKIPPRSSESSVRRGCQEEEMVQHLFQSIPNERHYDPFELLHIDTCDPMEADSLVGANLRAKFDSETRIKKYIVAVQMQYDCTVKYARHNVAREFATPSLKAFYDDQGIEQQATAPYAH
;
A
#
# COMPACT_ATOMS: atom_id res chain seq x y z
N MET A 1 -42.27 -0.22 -50.15
CA MET A 1 -41.07 -0.51 -49.33
C MET A 1 -41.21 -1.90 -48.72
N VAL A 2 -40.31 -2.79 -49.16
CA VAL A 2 -39.82 -4.08 -48.60
C VAL A 2 -40.82 -5.11 -48.07
N SER A 3 -41.02 -6.15 -48.88
CA SER A 3 -41.57 -7.46 -48.51
C SER A 3 -40.68 -8.17 -47.49
N LYS A 4 -41.29 -8.73 -46.44
CA LYS A 4 -40.64 -9.52 -45.39
C LYS A 4 -40.05 -10.82 -45.95
N ASN A 5 -38.75 -10.82 -46.23
CA ASN A 5 -37.98 -12.05 -46.41
C ASN A 5 -37.42 -12.48 -45.04
N MET A 6 -38.10 -13.42 -44.39
CA MET A 6 -37.58 -14.11 -43.20
C MET A 6 -36.39 -14.97 -43.62
N ILE A 7 -35.21 -14.68 -43.06
CA ILE A 7 -34.05 -15.58 -43.12
C ILE A 7 -34.43 -16.82 -42.31
N LYS A 8 -34.68 -17.92 -43.01
CA LYS A 8 -34.73 -19.26 -42.44
C LYS A 8 -33.28 -19.76 -42.39
N ASP A 9 -32.94 -20.43 -41.30
CA ASP A 9 -31.64 -21.08 -41.06
C ASP A 9 -30.55 -20.22 -40.38
N VAL A 10 -30.84 -19.72 -39.17
CA VAL A 10 -29.79 -19.59 -38.14
C VAL A 10 -29.75 -20.89 -37.36
N LYS A 11 -28.74 -21.71 -37.65
CA LYS A 11 -28.41 -22.90 -36.87
C LYS A 11 -27.94 -22.44 -35.49
N ILE A 12 -28.80 -22.54 -34.47
CA ILE A 12 -28.40 -22.30 -33.08
C ILE A 12 -27.32 -23.34 -32.75
N PRO A 13 -26.09 -22.95 -32.41
CA PRO A 13 -25.09 -23.91 -31.98
C PRO A 13 -25.59 -24.61 -30.72
N PRO A 14 -25.48 -25.94 -30.61
CA PRO A 14 -25.82 -26.62 -29.36
C PRO A 14 -24.93 -26.04 -28.24
N ARG A 15 -25.52 -25.85 -27.06
CA ARG A 15 -24.77 -25.58 -25.82
C ARG A 15 -23.75 -26.70 -25.64
N SER A 16 -22.49 -26.43 -25.93
CA SER A 16 -21.40 -27.29 -25.50
C SER A 16 -21.17 -27.02 -24.02
N SER A 17 -21.53 -28.00 -23.21
CA SER A 17 -20.94 -28.26 -21.90
C SER A 17 -19.42 -28.31 -22.00
N GLU A 18 -18.77 -27.94 -20.89
CA GLU A 18 -17.33 -27.76 -20.70
C GLU A 18 -16.79 -26.44 -21.25
N SER A 19 -16.85 -25.41 -20.40
CA SER A 19 -16.07 -24.19 -20.56
C SER A 19 -14.58 -24.54 -20.42
N SER A 20 -13.94 -24.95 -21.52
CA SER A 20 -12.49 -24.75 -21.63
C SER A 20 -12.27 -23.24 -21.65
N VAL A 21 -11.89 -22.71 -20.50
CA VAL A 21 -11.66 -21.29 -20.33
C VAL A 21 -10.54 -20.90 -21.29
N ARG A 22 -10.86 -20.06 -22.28
CA ARG A 22 -9.86 -19.54 -23.21
C ARG A 22 -8.92 -18.64 -22.41
N ARG A 23 -7.60 -18.78 -22.62
CA ARG A 23 -6.58 -17.95 -21.94
C ARG A 23 -6.91 -16.45 -21.95
N GLY A 24 -7.37 -15.93 -23.09
CA GLY A 24 -7.75 -14.52 -23.20
C GLY A 24 -8.97 -14.09 -22.37
N CYS A 25 -9.87 -15.02 -21.99
CA CYS A 25 -11.00 -14.69 -21.12
C CYS A 25 -10.60 -14.56 -19.64
N GLN A 26 -9.50 -15.19 -19.21
CA GLN A 26 -8.94 -15.00 -17.86
C GLN A 26 -8.11 -13.72 -17.75
N GLU A 27 -7.49 -13.28 -18.84
CA GLU A 27 -6.64 -12.08 -18.86
C GLU A 27 -7.45 -10.77 -18.73
N GLU A 28 -8.72 -10.77 -19.15
CA GLU A 28 -9.63 -9.62 -19.04
C GLU A 28 -10.54 -9.68 -17.78
N GLU A 29 -10.52 -10.79 -17.05
CA GLU A 29 -11.25 -10.91 -15.79
C GLU A 29 -10.51 -10.10 -14.73
N MET A 30 -11.16 -9.08 -14.15
CA MET A 30 -10.64 -8.39 -12.97
C MET A 30 -10.62 -9.39 -11.81
N VAL A 31 -9.53 -10.14 -11.70
CA VAL A 31 -9.29 -11.05 -10.58
C VAL A 31 -9.13 -10.16 -9.35
N GLN A 32 -10.21 -10.00 -8.59
CA GLN A 32 -10.10 -9.73 -7.16
C GLN A 32 -9.39 -10.94 -6.58
N HIS A 33 -8.06 -10.84 -6.47
CA HIS A 33 -7.33 -11.75 -5.61
C HIS A 33 -7.92 -11.56 -4.23
N LEU A 34 -8.65 -12.57 -3.77
CA LEU A 34 -9.10 -12.63 -2.39
C LEU A 34 -7.83 -12.52 -1.56
N PHE A 35 -7.62 -11.37 -0.92
CA PHE A 35 -6.54 -11.23 0.04
C PHE A 35 -6.76 -12.35 1.05
N GLN A 36 -5.82 -13.30 1.09
CA GLN A 36 -5.84 -14.30 2.15
C GLN A 36 -5.77 -13.51 3.45
N SER A 37 -6.85 -13.58 4.24
CA SER A 37 -6.84 -13.04 5.59
C SER A 37 -5.68 -13.72 6.30
N ILE A 38 -4.60 -12.98 6.57
CA ILE A 38 -3.46 -13.54 7.27
C ILE A 38 -3.99 -13.93 8.66
N PRO A 39 -4.02 -15.21 9.03
CA PRO A 39 -4.70 -15.69 10.24
C PRO A 39 -3.99 -15.29 11.54
N ASN A 40 -3.06 -14.34 11.46
CA ASN A 40 -2.30 -13.81 12.56
C ASN A 40 -2.42 -12.27 12.48
N GLU A 41 -3.55 -11.73 12.92
CA GLU A 41 -3.61 -10.32 13.28
C GLU A 41 -2.51 -10.11 14.32
N ARG A 42 -1.40 -9.49 13.91
CA ARG A 42 -0.36 -9.10 14.85
C ARG A 42 -0.98 -8.04 15.76
N HIS A 43 -1.44 -8.47 16.92
CA HIS A 43 -1.82 -7.56 17.99
C HIS A 43 -0.52 -6.98 18.56
N TYR A 44 -0.40 -5.66 18.43
CA TYR A 44 0.65 -4.89 19.07
C TYR A 44 0.06 -4.24 20.31
N ASP A 45 0.82 -4.21 21.39
CA ASP A 45 0.47 -3.40 22.55
C ASP A 45 0.47 -1.90 22.17
N PRO A 46 -0.23 -1.04 22.92
CA PRO A 46 -0.25 0.39 22.65
C PRO A 46 1.17 0.96 22.52
N PHE A 47 1.42 1.70 21.44
CA PHE A 47 2.71 2.30 21.08
C PHE A 47 3.87 1.33 20.79
N GLU A 48 3.63 0.02 20.77
CA GLU A 48 4.64 -0.97 20.39
C GLU A 48 4.97 -0.88 18.89
N LEU A 49 3.97 -0.59 18.05
CA LEU A 49 4.11 -0.31 16.62
C LEU A 49 3.75 1.14 16.30
N LEU A 50 4.65 1.82 15.58
CA LEU A 50 4.36 3.09 14.92
C LEU A 50 4.30 2.90 13.41
N HIS A 51 3.19 3.31 12.78
CA HIS A 51 3.09 3.46 11.33
C HIS A 51 3.34 4.92 10.97
N ILE A 52 4.36 5.17 10.16
CA ILE A 52 4.86 6.50 9.84
C ILE A 52 4.77 6.70 8.33
N ASP A 53 4.12 7.78 7.92
CA ASP A 53 4.07 8.21 6.53
C ASP A 53 4.35 9.71 6.44
N THR A 54 4.91 10.13 5.31
CA THR A 54 5.21 11.54 5.05
C THR A 54 4.19 12.07 4.06
N CYS A 55 3.36 13.01 4.50
CA CYS A 55 2.45 13.73 3.63
C CYS A 55 3.04 15.09 3.26
N ASP A 56 2.89 15.49 1.99
CA ASP A 56 3.13 16.87 1.61
C ASP A 56 2.05 17.77 2.25
N PRO A 57 2.40 18.94 2.80
CA PRO A 57 1.45 19.80 3.47
C PRO A 57 0.36 20.25 2.49
N MET A 58 -0.89 20.08 2.89
CA MET A 58 -2.08 20.45 2.11
C MET A 58 -2.33 21.96 2.17
N GLU A 59 -1.31 22.77 1.84
CA GLU A 59 -1.43 24.24 1.75
C GLU A 59 -1.54 24.68 0.29
N ALA A 60 -2.24 25.80 0.06
CA ALA A 60 -2.54 26.29 -1.29
C ALA A 60 -1.27 26.52 -2.14
N ASP A 61 -0.17 26.94 -1.51
CA ASP A 61 1.12 27.18 -2.16
C ASP A 61 1.92 25.89 -2.42
N SER A 62 1.52 24.74 -1.86
CA SER A 62 2.17 23.44 -2.08
C SER A 62 1.95 22.88 -3.49
N LEU A 63 0.97 23.39 -4.24
CA LEU A 63 0.69 22.99 -5.63
C LEU A 63 1.81 23.37 -6.61
N VAL A 64 2.72 24.26 -6.22
CA VAL A 64 3.81 24.78 -7.08
C VAL A 64 5.10 23.95 -6.94
N GLY A 65 5.04 22.75 -6.35
CA GLY A 65 6.18 21.82 -6.29
C GLY A 65 7.33 22.26 -5.36
N ALA A 66 7.09 23.27 -4.51
CA ALA A 66 8.13 23.97 -3.77
C ALA A 66 8.40 23.45 -2.35
N ASN A 67 7.63 22.50 -1.80
CA ASN A 67 7.85 22.03 -0.42
C ASN A 67 8.88 20.88 -0.27
N LEU A 68 9.90 20.85 -1.14
CA LEU A 68 11.09 20.01 -0.99
C LEU A 68 11.82 20.23 0.34
N ARG A 69 11.66 21.40 0.97
CA ARG A 69 12.23 21.74 2.28
C ARG A 69 11.68 20.86 3.40
N ALA A 70 10.40 20.47 3.34
CA ALA A 70 9.79 19.56 4.33
C ALA A 70 10.35 18.14 4.22
N LYS A 71 10.73 17.70 3.01
CA LYS A 71 11.37 16.40 2.75
C LYS A 71 12.82 16.33 3.20
N PHE A 72 13.53 17.45 3.34
CA PHE A 72 14.92 17.46 3.81
C PHE A 72 15.03 17.24 5.33
N ASP A 73 14.01 17.65 6.10
CA ASP A 73 13.97 17.51 7.55
C ASP A 73 13.20 16.27 8.04
N SER A 74 12.68 15.44 7.13
CA SER A 74 11.80 14.30 7.45
C SER A 74 12.46 13.34 8.43
N GLU A 75 13.71 12.94 8.20
CA GLU A 75 14.45 12.04 9.10
C GLU A 75 14.54 12.60 10.52
N THR A 76 14.90 13.87 10.66
CA THR A 76 15.02 14.53 11.97
C THR A 76 13.66 14.56 12.68
N ARG A 77 12.58 14.81 11.94
CA ARG A 77 11.21 14.79 12.48
C ARG A 77 10.78 13.40 12.92
N ILE A 78 11.08 12.37 12.14
CA ILE A 78 10.79 10.97 12.47
C ILE A 78 11.47 10.59 13.79
N LYS A 79 12.78 10.85 13.91
CA LYS A 79 13.55 10.57 15.14
C LYS A 79 12.97 11.29 16.35
N LYS A 80 12.69 12.59 16.23
CA LYS A 80 12.10 13.39 17.31
C LYS A 80 10.73 12.88 17.73
N TYR A 81 9.89 12.50 16.76
CA TYR A 81 8.56 11.98 17.04
C TYR A 81 8.61 10.67 17.83
N ILE A 82 9.47 9.73 17.43
CA ILE A 82 9.64 8.45 18.14
C ILE A 82 10.07 8.69 19.59
N VAL A 83 11.10 9.51 19.81
CA VAL A 83 11.56 9.88 21.16
C VAL A 83 10.45 10.56 21.97
N ALA A 84 9.70 11.48 21.36
CA ALA A 84 8.60 12.17 22.01
C ALA A 84 7.50 11.20 22.46
N VAL A 85 7.10 10.24 21.61
CA VAL A 85 6.11 9.21 21.97
C VAL A 85 6.61 8.37 23.14
N GLN A 86 7.84 7.86 23.06
CA GLN A 86 8.41 7.03 24.14
C GLN A 86 8.45 7.79 25.47
N MET A 87 8.86 9.06 25.45
CA MET A 87 8.93 9.89 26.66
C MET A 87 7.55 10.29 27.19
N GLN A 88 6.62 10.65 26.32
CA GLN A 88 5.29 11.15 26.71
C GLN A 88 4.44 10.05 27.32
N TYR A 89 4.57 8.82 26.83
CA TYR A 89 3.75 7.69 27.23
C TYR A 89 4.50 6.66 28.08
N ASP A 90 5.75 6.94 28.47
CA ASP A 90 6.65 6.05 29.21
C ASP A 90 6.64 4.62 28.61
N CYS A 91 6.87 4.56 27.30
CA CYS A 91 6.73 3.34 26.50
C CYS A 91 7.97 3.06 25.67
N THR A 92 8.07 1.82 25.18
CA THR A 92 9.11 1.41 24.25
C THR A 92 8.48 1.05 22.92
N VAL A 93 8.79 1.85 21.89
CA VAL A 93 8.47 1.50 20.51
C VAL A 93 9.36 0.34 20.10
N LYS A 94 8.78 -0.74 19.57
CA LYS A 94 9.54 -1.91 19.10
C LYS A 94 9.54 -2.03 17.58
N TYR A 95 8.52 -1.52 16.92
CA TYR A 95 8.34 -1.63 15.48
C TYR A 95 8.07 -0.27 14.86
N ALA A 96 8.77 0.02 13.75
CA ALA A 96 8.48 1.16 12.89
C ALA A 96 8.11 0.65 11.49
N ARG A 97 6.87 0.92 11.07
CA ARG A 97 6.37 0.60 9.73
C ARG A 97 6.31 1.86 8.89
N HIS A 98 6.78 1.78 7.65
CA HIS A 98 6.73 2.86 6.68
C HIS A 98 6.74 2.30 5.25
N ASN A 99 6.45 3.15 4.28
CA ASN A 99 6.62 2.80 2.87
C ASN A 99 8.11 2.75 2.48
N VAL A 100 8.41 2.32 1.27
CA VAL A 100 9.78 2.27 0.72
C VAL A 100 10.28 3.63 0.21
N ALA A 101 9.73 4.74 0.70
CA ALA A 101 10.17 6.07 0.28
C ALA A 101 11.61 6.35 0.74
N ARG A 102 12.31 7.19 -0.03
CA ARG A 102 13.76 7.42 0.12
C ARG A 102 14.13 7.97 1.50
N GLU A 103 13.27 8.79 2.09
CA GLU A 103 13.43 9.36 3.43
C GLU A 103 13.57 8.30 4.53
N PHE A 104 13.03 7.10 4.32
CA PHE A 104 13.12 6.01 5.28
C PHE A 104 14.32 5.07 5.05
N ALA A 105 14.98 5.19 3.89
CA ALA A 105 16.09 4.33 3.50
C ALA A 105 17.47 4.94 3.81
N THR A 106 17.56 5.89 4.74
CA THR A 106 18.83 6.55 5.08
C THR A 106 19.67 5.72 6.07
N PRO A 107 21.00 5.67 5.93
CA PRO A 107 21.85 4.94 6.86
C PRO A 107 21.76 5.45 8.30
N SER A 108 21.58 6.76 8.46
CA SER A 108 21.47 7.42 9.76
C SER A 108 20.14 7.16 10.46
N LEU A 109 19.04 6.95 9.73
CA LEU A 109 17.78 6.52 10.32
C LEU A 109 17.85 5.04 10.70
N LYS A 110 18.46 4.20 9.86
CA LYS A 110 18.70 2.79 10.19
C LYS A 110 19.51 2.65 11.48
N ALA A 111 20.63 3.37 11.60
CA ALA A 111 21.46 3.35 12.81
C ALA A 111 20.67 3.77 14.06
N PHE A 112 19.83 4.80 13.94
CA PHE A 112 18.95 5.22 15.03
C PHE A 112 17.98 4.11 15.47
N TYR A 113 17.37 3.41 14.52
CA TYR A 113 16.49 2.29 14.85
C TYR A 113 17.26 1.15 15.52
N ASP A 114 18.44 0.79 15.00
CA ASP A 114 19.30 -0.24 15.57
C ASP A 114 19.70 0.12 17.03
N ASP A 115 20.07 1.39 17.29
CA ASP A 115 20.43 1.90 18.63
C ASP A 115 19.25 1.89 19.61
N GLN A 116 18.03 2.13 19.11
CA GLN A 116 16.80 2.11 19.92
C GLN A 116 16.20 0.69 20.05
N GLY A 117 16.75 -0.32 19.38
CA GLY A 117 16.19 -1.67 19.34
C GLY A 117 14.85 -1.76 18.58
N ILE A 118 14.64 -0.87 17.61
CA ILE A 118 13.41 -0.79 16.81
C ILE A 118 13.58 -1.61 15.53
N GLU A 119 12.68 -2.57 15.30
CA GLU A 119 12.60 -3.34 14.06
C GLU A 119 11.85 -2.55 12.97
N GLN A 120 12.49 -2.41 11.81
CA GLN A 120 11.88 -1.78 10.64
C GLN A 120 11.01 -2.77 9.86
N GLN A 121 9.77 -2.35 9.57
CA GLN A 121 8.82 -3.08 8.74
C GLN A 121 8.48 -2.26 7.48
N ALA A 122 9.26 -2.42 6.40
CA ALA A 122 8.96 -1.77 5.14
C ALA A 122 7.80 -2.48 4.40
N THR A 123 6.86 -1.71 3.84
CA THR A 123 5.78 -2.28 3.02
C THR A 123 6.28 -2.69 1.64
N ALA A 124 5.62 -3.68 1.02
CA ALA A 124 5.91 -4.04 -0.36
C ALA A 124 5.62 -2.85 -1.29
N PRO A 125 6.50 -2.56 -2.28
CA PRO A 125 6.26 -1.47 -3.22
C PRO A 125 4.93 -1.69 -3.97
N TYR A 126 4.12 -0.62 -4.07
CA TYR A 126 2.83 -0.61 -4.78
C TYR A 126 1.77 -1.59 -4.23
N ALA A 127 1.96 -2.11 -3.00
CA ALA A 127 0.89 -2.76 -2.27
C ALA A 127 0.04 -1.69 -1.60
N HIS A 128 -1.18 -1.49 -2.12
CA HIS A 128 -2.20 -0.61 -1.56
C HIS A 128 -3.21 -1.40 -0.74
#